data_AF-A0A497E8X0-F1
#
_entry.id   AF-A0A497E8X0-F1
#
_cell.length_a   1.000
_cell.length_b   1.000
_cell.length_c   1.000
_cell.angle_alpha   90.00
_cell.angle_beta   90.00
_cell.angle_gamma   90.00
#
_symmetry.space_group_name_H-M   'P 1'
#
loop_
_entity.id
_entity.type
_entity.pdbx_description
1 polymer ?
#
loop_
_entity_poly.entity_id
_entity_poly.type
_entity_poly.pdbx_seq_one_letter_code
_entity_poly.pdbx_strand_id
1 'polypeptide(L)' 'MRVLILGGDGYLGWPTAMYFSNRGYDVTVVDNYMRRNACTELDVGMLYPVP' A
#
# COMPACT_ATOMS: atom_id res chain seq x y z
N MET A 1 1.62 -19.01 6.72
CA MET A 1 0.72 -18.23 7.61
C MET A 1 -0.06 -17.25 6.76
N ARG A 2 -1.27 -16.85 7.17
CA ARG A 2 -2.10 -15.86 6.45
C ARG A 2 -1.97 -14.48 7.10
N VAL A 3 -1.78 -13.45 6.29
CA VAL A 3 -1.59 -12.06 6.76
C VAL A 3 -2.56 -11.15 6.00
N LEU A 4 -3.37 -10.39 6.75
CA LEU A 4 -4.23 -9.34 6.21
C LEU A 4 -3.59 -7.97 6.51
N ILE A 5 -3.39 -7.16 5.48
CA ILE A 5 -2.88 -5.80 5.59
C ILE A 5 -4.00 -4.83 5.19
N LEU A 6 -4.45 -4.03 6.15
CA LEU A 6 -5.41 -2.95 5.93
C LEU A 6 -4.63 -1.67 5.60
N GLY A 7 -4.93 -1.05 4.46
CA GLY A 7 -4.14 0.07 3.93
C GLY A 7 -2.94 -0.38 3.08
N GLY A 8 -3.09 -1.48 2.34
CA GLY A 8 -2.00 -2.11 1.60
C GLY A 8 -1.41 -1.30 0.44
N ASP A 9 -2.10 -0.26 -0.04
CA ASP A 9 -1.60 0.65 -1.08
C ASP A 9 -0.85 1.86 -0.49
N GLY A 10 -0.82 1.98 0.84
CA GLY A 10 -0.10 3.04 1.54
C GLY A 10 1.43 2.87 1.55
N TYR A 11 2.12 3.96 1.91
CA TYR A 11 3.58 4.01 2.01
C TYR A 11 4.20 2.88 2.83
N LEU A 12 3.58 2.52 3.95
CA LEU A 12 4.04 1.40 4.79
C LEU A 12 3.36 0.08 4.41
N GLY A 13 2.12 0.13 3.93
CA GLY A 13 1.33 -1.06 3.60
C GLY A 13 1.95 -1.86 2.46
N TRP A 14 2.34 -1.17 1.38
CA TRP A 14 2.86 -1.83 0.19
C TRP A 14 4.21 -2.54 0.42
N PRO A 15 5.24 -1.89 1.01
CA PRO A 15 6.49 -2.58 1.33
C PRO A 15 6.30 -3.72 2.34
N THR A 16 5.37 -3.59 3.29
CA THR A 16 5.05 -4.65 4.25
C THR A 16 4.43 -5.86 3.56
N ALA A 17 3.51 -5.64 2.61
CA ALA A 17 2.92 -6.70 1.80
C ALA A 17 3.98 -7.45 1.00
N MET A 18 4.87 -6.71 0.33
CA MET A 18 5.98 -7.27 -0.42
C MET A 18 6.95 -8.06 0.48
N TYR A 19 7.27 -7.53 1.67
CA TYR A 19 8.16 -8.17 2.63
C TYR A 19 7.65 -9.53 3.11
N PHE A 20 6.34 -9.65 3.40
CA PHE A 20 5.73 -10.91 3.81
C PHE A 20 5.51 -11.86 2.62
N SER A 21 5.08 -11.34 1.47
CA SER A 21 4.93 -12.15 0.26
C SER A 21 6.26 -12.82 -0.12
N ASN A 22 7.37 -12.08 -0.10
CA ASN A 22 8.71 -12.62 -0.39
C ASN A 22 9.19 -13.70 0.60
N ARG A 23 8.55 -13.83 1.76
CA ARG A 23 8.85 -14.88 2.75
C ARG A 23 7.90 -16.08 2.67
N GLY A 24 7.03 -16.13 1.66
CA GLY A 24 6.09 -17.24 1.46
C GLY A 24 4.84 -17.18 2.34
N TYR A 25 4.49 -15.99 2.83
CA TYR A 25 3.21 -15.79 3.51
C TYR A 25 2.09 -15.63 2.47
N ASP A 26 0.89 -16.11 2.81
CA ASP A 26 -0.33 -15.86 2.05
C ASP A 26 -0.88 -14.50 2.47
N VAL A 27 -0.66 -13.49 1.63
CA VAL A 27 -0.91 -12.07 1.96
C VAL A 27 -2.14 -11.57 1.21
N THR A 28 -3.09 -11.01 1.94
CA THR A 28 -4.22 -10.26 1.38
C THR A 28 -4.08 -8.80 1.79
N VAL A 29 -4.19 -7.88 0.81
CA VAL A 29 -4.26 -6.44 1.05
C VAL A 29 -5.70 -5.95 0.85
N VAL A 30 -6.14 -5.01 1.68
CA VAL A 30 -7.40 -4.29 1.50
C VAL A 30 -7.11 -2.80 1.60
N ASP A 31 -7.53 -2.05 0.58
CA ASP A 31 -7.39 -0.60 0.52
C ASP A 31 -8.59 0.00 -0.21
N ASN A 32 -9.00 1.20 0.19
CA ASN A 32 -10.09 1.94 -0.44
C ASN A 32 -9.59 3.10 -1.32
N TYR A 33 -8.28 3.25 -1.47
CA TYR A 33 -7.61 4.27 -2.26
C TYR A 33 -7.88 5.72 -1.81
N MET A 34 -8.42 5.94 -0.61
CA MET A 34 -8.73 7.28 -0.11
C MET A 34 -7.51 8.21 -0.18
N ARG A 35 -6.33 7.71 0.16
CA ARG A 35 -5.08 8.49 0.12
C ARG A 35 -4.72 8.95 -1.29
N ARG A 36 -4.97 8.15 -2.33
CA ARG A 36 -4.73 8.55 -3.72
C ARG A 36 -5.74 9.61 -4.16
N ASN A 37 -7.02 9.36 -3.89
CA ASN A 37 -8.11 10.26 -4.25
C ASN A 37 -7.93 11.64 -3.62
N ALA A 38 -7.60 11.70 -2.32
CA ALA A 38 -7.33 12.96 -1.63
C ALA A 38 -6.13 13.72 -2.24
N CYS A 39 -5.10 13.02 -2.70
CA CYS A 39 -3.97 13.67 -3.37
C CYS A 39 -4.35 14.24 -4.74
N THR A 40 -5.16 13.51 -5.50
CA THR A 40 -5.71 14.02 -6.77
C THR A 40 -6.59 15.24 -6.55
N GLU A 41 -7.47 15.22 -5.54
CA GLU A 41 -8.36 16.34 -5.21
C GLU A 41 -7.60 17.60 -4.75
N LEU A 42 -6.50 17.41 -4.02
CA LEU A 42 -5.67 18.50 -3.51
C LEU A 42 -4.57 18.95 -4.49
N ASP A 43 -4.45 18.32 -5.66
CA ASP A 43 -3.34 18.51 -6.61
C ASP A 43 -1.97 18.36 -5.95
N VAL A 44 -1.84 17.34 -5.09
CA VAL A 44 -0.60 17.02 -4.38
C VAL A 44 0.00 15.75 -4.96
N GLY A 45 1.22 15.86 -5.49
CA GLY A 45 2.00 14.73 -5.99
C GLY A 45 2.66 13.90 -4.88
N MET A 46 3.36 12.85 -5.30
CA MET A 46 4.22 12.07 -4.41
C MET A 46 5.43 12.91 -3.96
N LEU A 47 5.91 12.68 -2.73
CA LEU A 47 7.10 13.36 -2.20
C LEU A 47 8.38 13.02 -2.99
N TYR A 48 8.44 11.83 -3.56
CA TYR A 48 9.56 11.34 -4.38
C TYR A 48 9.02 10.55 -5.58
N PRO A 49 9.80 10.43 -6.67
CA PRO A 49 9.43 9.60 -7.82
C PRO A 49 9.28 8.13 -7.39
N VAL A 50 8.11 7.56 -7.65
CA VAL A 50 7.89 6.13 -7.53
C VAL A 50 8.18 5.45 -8.87
N PRO A 51 8.82 4.26 -8.90
CA PRO A 51 9.03 3.48 -10.12
C PRO A 51 7.74 3.18 -10.89
#